data_AF-A0A0N0T5U6-F1
#
_entry.id   AF-A0A0N0T5U6-F1
#
_cell.length_a   1.000
_cell.length_b   1.000
_cell.length_c   1.000
_cell.angle_alpha   90.00
_cell.angle_beta   90.00
_cell.angle_gamma   90.00
#
_symmetry.space_group_name_H-M   'P 1'
#
loop_
_entity.id
_entity.type
_entity.pdbx_description
1 polymer ?
#
loop_
_entity_poly.entity_id
_entity_poly.type
_entity_poly.pdbx_seq_one_letter_code
_entity_poly.pdbx_strand_id
1 'polypeptide(L)'
;MVGIFSGMRLGEVERLRGELSEFVADVFASLPRRDQRRWGACYLRGLMLDGRRKSIQPMAERLPDGNMQALQQFVNQSPWDWLPVR
;
A
#
# COMPACT_ATOMS: atom_id res chain seq x y z
N MET A 1 -24.14 -10.44 -5.60
CA MET A 1 -23.32 -10.24 -6.82
C MET A 1 -22.11 -9.42 -6.42
N VAL A 2 -21.04 -10.07 -5.93
CA VAL A 2 -19.80 -9.36 -5.53
C VAL A 2 -18.95 -9.27 -6.79
N GLY A 3 -18.78 -8.05 -7.30
CA GLY A 3 -18.01 -7.77 -8.50
C GLY A 3 -16.59 -8.32 -8.39
N ILE A 4 -16.14 -8.94 -9.48
CA ILE A 4 -14.79 -9.44 -9.68
C ILE A 4 -13.88 -8.20 -9.76
N PHE A 5 -13.32 -7.74 -8.65
CA PHE A 5 -12.25 -6.76 -8.69
C PHE A 5 -10.99 -7.51 -9.12
N SER A 6 -10.75 -7.63 -10.43
CA SER A 6 -9.52 -8.26 -10.95
C SER A 6 -8.30 -7.47 -10.47
N GLY A 7 -7.78 -7.80 -9.28
CA GLY A 7 -6.49 -7.35 -8.79
C GLY A 7 -5.38 -8.24 -9.34
N MET A 8 -4.14 -7.78 -9.19
CA MET A 8 -2.97 -8.56 -9.62
C MET A 8 -2.70 -9.71 -8.64
N ARG A 9 -2.07 -10.79 -9.14
CA ARG A 9 -1.50 -11.83 -8.28
C ARG A 9 -0.21 -11.32 -7.64
N LEU A 10 0.17 -11.90 -6.51
CA LEU A 10 1.39 -11.53 -5.79
C LEU A 10 2.64 -11.59 -6.68
N GLY A 11 2.82 -12.66 -7.46
CA GLY A 11 3.96 -12.77 -8.38
C GLY A 11 4.01 -11.67 -9.45
N GLU A 12 2.88 -11.05 -9.81
CA GLU A 12 2.84 -9.94 -10.77
C GLU A 12 3.23 -8.62 -10.10
N VAL A 13 2.74 -8.38 -8.88
CA VAL A 13 3.18 -7.26 -8.04
C VAL A 13 4.68 -7.34 -7.75
N GLU A 14 5.19 -8.54 -7.48
CA GLU A 14 6.61 -8.76 -7.20
C GLU A 14 7.50 -8.49 -8.42
N ARG A 15 7.05 -8.81 -9.63
CA ARG A 15 7.77 -8.45 -10.87
C ARG A 15 7.89 -6.93 -11.05
N LEU A 16 6.90 -6.17 -10.58
CA LEU A 16 6.89 -4.71 -10.62
C LEU A 16 7.56 -4.06 -9.40
N ARG A 17 8.15 -4.83 -8.47
CA ARG A 17 8.67 -4.31 -7.20
C ARG A 17 9.65 -3.14 -7.39
N GLY A 18 10.51 -3.20 -8.40
CA GLY A 18 11.47 -2.14 -8.72
C GLY A 18 10.78 -0.85 -9.16
N GLU A 19 10.04 -0.89 -10.27
CA GLU A 19 9.27 0.24 -10.81
C GLU A 19 8.28 0.81 -9.78
N LEU A 20 7.62 -0.06 -9.02
CA LEU A 20 6.71 0.33 -7.96
C LEU A 20 7.44 1.03 -6.81
N SER A 21 8.67 0.60 -6.49
CA SER A 21 9.47 1.26 -5.46
C SER A 21 9.86 2.68 -5.89
N GLU A 22 10.19 2.89 -7.17
CA GLU A 22 10.50 4.21 -7.71
C GLU A 22 9.24 5.10 -7.72
N PHE A 23 8.11 4.57 -8.21
CA PHE A 23 6.84 5.27 -8.20
C PHE A 23 6.41 5.66 -6.78
N VAL A 24 6.50 4.74 -5.82
CA VAL A 24 6.18 5.00 -4.40
C VAL A 24 7.12 6.04 -3.80
N ALA A 25 8.40 6.02 -4.19
CA ALA A 25 9.38 7.00 -3.70
C ALA A 25 9.05 8.40 -4.20
N ASP A 26 8.58 8.54 -5.44
CA ASP A 26 8.12 9.79 -6.02
C ASP A 26 6.83 10.27 -5.36
N VAL A 27 5.78 9.46 -5.43
CA VAL A 27 4.46 9.67 -4.80
C VAL A 27 4.65 10.13 -3.36
N PHE A 28 5.28 9.31 -2.53
CA PHE A 28 5.44 9.61 -1.11
C PHE A 28 6.68 10.46 -0.78
N ALA A 29 7.30 11.14 -1.75
CA ALA A 29 8.47 12.00 -1.51
C ALA A 29 8.17 13.12 -0.50
N SER A 30 6.93 13.61 -0.47
CA SER A 30 6.48 14.66 0.45
C SER A 30 6.30 14.17 1.90
N LEU A 31 6.21 12.85 2.13
CA LEU A 31 6.04 12.32 3.48
C LEU A 31 7.38 12.39 4.22
N PRO A 32 7.48 13.10 5.36
CA PRO A 32 8.77 13.36 6.00
C PRO A 32 9.41 12.11 6.62
N ARG A 33 8.59 11.15 7.07
CA ARG A 33 9.03 10.00 7.85
C ARG A 33 9.29 8.77 6.97
N ARG A 34 10.47 8.18 7.10
CA ARG A 34 10.87 6.97 6.36
C ARG A 34 9.90 5.80 6.56
N ASP A 35 9.43 5.58 7.79
CA ASP A 35 8.49 4.50 8.09
C ASP A 35 7.11 4.73 7.47
N GLN A 36 6.67 5.99 7.39
CA GLN A 36 5.43 6.35 6.71
C GLN A 36 5.51 5.98 5.22
N ARG A 37 6.62 6.30 4.54
CA ARG A 37 6.86 5.90 3.15
C ARG A 37 6.91 4.39 2.98
N ARG A 38 7.56 3.67 3.91
CA ARG A 38 7.61 2.20 3.91
C ARG A 38 6.21 1.58 4.00
N TRP A 39 5.38 2.06 4.92
CA TRP A 39 4.02 1.54 5.08
C TRP A 39 3.10 1.98 3.95
N GLY A 40 3.34 3.13 3.31
CA GLY A 40 2.69 3.52 2.06
C GLY A 40 2.99 2.57 0.89
N ALA A 41 4.25 2.15 0.74
CA ALA A 41 4.64 1.14 -0.23
C ALA A 41 3.92 -0.20 -0.01
N CYS A 42 3.81 -0.61 1.27
CA CYS A 42 3.11 -1.82 1.68
C CYS A 42 1.59 -1.72 1.40
N TYR A 43 0.99 -0.58 1.74
CA TYR A 43 -0.43 -0.31 1.50
C TYR A 43 -0.78 -0.32 0.01
N LEU A 44 0.03 0.32 -0.84
CA LEU A 44 -0.19 0.37 -2.29
C LEU A 44 -0.12 -1.03 -2.92
N ARG A 45 0.89 -1.84 -2.56
CA ARG A 45 0.96 -3.26 -2.97
C ARG A 45 -0.30 -4.02 -2.54
N GLY A 46 -0.76 -3.80 -1.32
CA GLY A 46 -1.97 -4.42 -0.79
C GLY A 46 -3.25 -4.04 -1.55
N LEU A 47 -3.34 -2.82 -2.07
CA LEU A 47 -4.44 -2.34 -2.91
C LEU A 47 -4.43 -2.93 -4.33
N MET A 48 -3.24 -3.19 -4.88
CA MET A 48 -3.08 -3.78 -6.21
C MET A 48 -3.41 -5.28 -6.22
N LEU A 49 -3.18 -5.97 -5.10
CA LEU A 49 -3.51 -7.38 -4.95
C LEU A 49 -5.02 -7.63 -5.01
N ASP A 50 -5.38 -8.80 -5.51
CA ASP A 50 -6.76 -9.28 -5.48
C ASP A 50 -7.29 -9.42 -4.03
N GLY A 51 -8.61 -9.25 -3.87
CA GLY A 51 -9.31 -9.39 -2.60
C GLY A 51 -9.87 -8.10 -2.01
N ARG A 52 -10.27 -8.15 -0.73
CA ARG A 52 -10.97 -7.04 -0.05
C ARG A 52 -10.03 -5.84 0.14
N ARG A 53 -10.32 -4.73 -0.54
CA ARG A 53 -9.52 -3.48 -0.46
C ARG A 53 -9.92 -2.56 0.70
N LYS A 54 -11.17 -2.65 1.17
CA LYS A 54 -11.71 -1.78 2.24
C LYS A 54 -11.22 -2.12 3.65
N SER A 55 -10.71 -3.34 3.88
CA SER A 55 -10.30 -3.80 5.21
C SER A 55 -8.79 -3.99 5.26
N ILE A 56 -8.15 -3.40 6.28
CA ILE A 56 -6.70 -3.47 6.49
C ILE A 56 -6.24 -4.88 6.86
N GLN A 57 -7.00 -5.63 7.66
CA GLN A 57 -6.58 -6.95 8.11
C GLN A 57 -6.38 -7.94 6.93
N PRO A 58 -7.37 -8.17 6.05
CA PRO A 58 -7.17 -9.02 4.88
C PRO A 58 -6.09 -8.50 3.92
N MET A 59 -5.77 -7.20 3.97
CA MET A 59 -4.71 -6.57 3.16
C MET A 59 -3.31 -6.84 3.73
N ALA A 60 -3.17 -6.83 5.05
CA ALA A 60 -1.93 -7.20 5.70
C ALA A 60 -1.63 -8.69 5.51
N GLU A 61 -2.62 -9.56 5.71
CA GLU A 61 -2.45 -11.03 5.69
C GLU A 61 -1.97 -11.58 4.34
N ARG A 62 -2.22 -10.87 3.23
CA ARG A 62 -1.81 -11.31 1.88
C ARG A 62 -0.39 -10.86 1.49
N LEU A 63 0.24 -9.98 2.28
CA LEU A 63 1.56 -9.44 2.00
C LEU A 63 2.61 -10.12 2.88
N PRO A 64 3.75 -10.57 2.34
CA PRO A 64 4.81 -11.20 3.15
C PRO A 64 5.35 -10.30 4.27
N ASP A 65 5.33 -8.98 4.06
CA ASP A 65 5.76 -7.96 4.99
C ASP A 65 4.60 -7.12 5.55
N GLY A 66 3.37 -7.64 5.45
CA GLY A 66 2.17 -6.97 5.93
C GLY A 66 2.13 -6.87 7.46
N ASN A 67 1.80 -5.69 7.97
CA ASN A 67 1.56 -5.47 9.39
C ASN A 67 0.25 -4.69 9.55
N MET A 68 -0.78 -5.34 10.08
CA MET A 68 -2.12 -4.77 10.22
C MET A 68 -2.11 -3.46 11.02
N GLN A 69 -1.43 -3.46 12.17
CA GLN A 69 -1.40 -2.30 13.05
C GLN A 69 -0.67 -1.12 12.39
N ALA A 70 0.48 -1.38 11.77
CA ALA A 70 1.25 -0.34 11.11
C ALA A 70 0.51 0.24 9.89
N LEU A 71 -0.17 -0.60 9.10
CA LEU A 71 -1.01 -0.14 7.99
C LEU A 71 -2.22 0.66 8.48
N GLN A 72 -2.83 0.27 9.60
CA GLN A 72 -3.94 1.02 10.18
C GLN A 72 -3.50 2.38 10.72
N GLN A 73 -2.33 2.45 11.38
CA GLN A 73 -1.73 3.70 11.82
C GLN A 73 -1.34 4.58 10.62
N PHE A 74 -0.81 3.97 9.56
CA PHE A 74 -0.49 4.69 8.33
C PHE A 74 -1.71 5.39 7.73
N VAL A 75 -2.81 4.66 7.54
CA VAL A 75 -4.03 5.21 6.92
C VAL A 75 -4.73 6.22 7.84
N ASN A 76 -4.84 5.94 9.15
CA ASN A 76 -5.69 6.74 10.05
C ASN A 76 -4.96 7.83 10.83
N GLN A 77 -3.67 7.65 11.12
CA GLN A 77 -2.95 8.48 12.10
C GLN A 77 -1.72 9.17 11.52
N SER A 78 -1.29 8.79 10.31
CA SER A 78 -0.17 9.49 9.70
C SER A 78 -0.60 10.88 9.25
N PRO A 79 0.24 11.91 9.45
CA PRO A 79 -0.01 13.23 8.91
C PRO A 79 0.07 13.14 7.39
N TRP A 80 -1.09 13.22 6.76
CA TRP A 80 -1.22 13.46 5.33
C TRP A 80 -1.37 14.97 5.18
N ASP A 81 -0.44 15.59 4.48
CA ASP A 81 -0.67 16.96 4.04
C ASP A 81 -1.90 16.95 3.12
N TRP A 82 -2.77 17.96 3.24
CA TRP A 82 -3.88 18.13 2.30
C TRP A 82 -3.38 18.53 0.90
N LEU A 83 -2.12 18.99 0.82
CA LEU A 83 -1.42 19.13 -0.43
C LEU A 83 -1.25 17.75 -1.10
N PRO A 84 -1.45 17.66 -2.42
CA PRO A 84 -1.29 16.40 -3.13
C PRO A 84 0.09 15.78 -2.87
N VAL A 85 0.04 14.50 -2.55
CA VAL A 85 1.16 13.56 -2.70
C VAL A 85 1.57 13.60 -4.19
N ARG A 86 2.86 13.82 -4.49
CA ARG A 86 3.32 14.22 -5.85
C ARG A 86 3.67 13.02 -6.71
#